data_AF-A0A1C6KS38-F1
#
_entry.id   AF-A0A1C6KS38-F1
#
_cell.length_a   1.000
_cell.length_b   1.000
_cell.length_c   1.000
_cell.angle_alpha   90.00
_cell.angle_beta   90.00
_cell.angle_gamma   90.00
#
_symmetry.space_group_name_H-M   'P 1'
#
loop_
_entity.id
_entity.type
_entity.pdbx_description
1 polymer ?
#
loop_
_entity_poly.entity_id
_entity_poly.type
_entity_poly.pdbx_seq_one_letter_code
_entity_poly.pdbx_strand_id
1 'polypeptide(L)'
;MKKRKVFVLVLSLLLCIGLAACGGGDSDQADVPKIEKSVDAVAAELELSNKEEKAFDMIGAADGASYDGNIELYLYEDQDSDAYKAVTGDGYDLGITVVKATAHNDGMIMVYTGDGEPDKDLVDQFNALAFK
;
A
#
# COMPACT_ATOMS: atom_id res chain seq x y z
N MET A 1 -44.23 -6.35 26.91
CA MET A 1 -44.31 -5.36 25.82
C MET A 1 -42.91 -4.84 25.49
N LYS A 2 -42.37 -5.13 24.30
CA LYS A 2 -41.64 -4.17 23.45
C LYS A 2 -41.39 -4.84 22.11
N LYS A 3 -42.07 -4.34 21.09
CA LYS A 3 -41.97 -4.76 19.69
C LYS A 3 -40.90 -3.90 18.99
N ARG A 4 -40.32 -4.47 17.93
CA ARG A 4 -39.65 -3.81 16.77
C ARG A 4 -38.27 -3.23 17.10
N LYS A 5 -37.25 -3.39 16.25
CA LYS A 5 -37.23 -3.09 14.82
C LYS A 5 -36.29 -4.05 14.07
N VAL A 6 -36.83 -4.73 13.08
CA VAL A 6 -36.06 -5.36 12.00
C VAL A 6 -35.78 -4.25 10.99
N PHE A 7 -34.52 -3.84 10.83
CA PHE A 7 -34.08 -2.97 9.73
C PHE A 7 -33.60 -3.88 8.59
N VAL A 8 -34.57 -4.31 7.78
CA VAL A 8 -34.35 -4.91 6.47
C VAL A 8 -34.02 -3.76 5.52
N LEU A 9 -32.75 -3.67 5.11
CA LEU A 9 -32.31 -2.81 4.02
C LEU A 9 -32.23 -3.68 2.76
N VAL A 10 -33.35 -3.71 2.04
CA VAL A 10 -33.44 -4.22 0.67
C VAL A 10 -32.70 -3.23 -0.22
N LEU A 11 -31.51 -3.61 -0.70
CA LEU A 11 -30.86 -2.92 -1.82
C LEU A 11 -31.25 -3.67 -3.09
N SER A 12 -32.34 -3.21 -3.69
CA SER A 12 -32.96 -3.76 -4.89
C SER A 12 -31.99 -3.80 -6.06
N LEU A 13 -31.91 -4.98 -6.69
CA LEU A 13 -31.58 -5.16 -8.09
C LEU A 13 -32.36 -4.17 -8.99
N LEU A 14 -31.71 -3.81 -10.11
CA LEU A 14 -32.18 -3.28 -11.41
C LEU A 14 -31.28 -2.09 -11.76
N LEU A 15 -30.53 -2.07 -12.86
CA LEU A 15 -30.94 -2.40 -14.22
C LEU A 15 -29.78 -2.95 -15.06
N CYS A 16 -30.03 -4.06 -15.75
CA CYS A 16 -29.37 -4.38 -17.00
C CYS A 16 -29.87 -3.42 -18.10
N ILE A 17 -28.99 -2.57 -18.62
CA ILE A 17 -29.06 -1.91 -19.93
C ILE A 17 -27.59 -1.85 -20.38
N GLY A 18 -27.14 -2.30 -21.54
CA GLY A 18 -27.73 -2.93 -22.71
C GLY A 18 -26.56 -3.06 -23.71
N LEU A 19 -26.34 -4.24 -24.27
CA LEU A 19 -25.39 -4.44 -25.37
C LEU A 19 -25.90 -3.72 -26.62
N ALA A 20 -25.15 -2.74 -27.13
CA ALA A 20 -24.72 -2.63 -28.54
C ALA A 20 -24.21 -1.22 -28.88
N ALA A 21 -22.89 -1.07 -29.02
CA ALA A 21 -22.29 -0.17 -30.00
C ALA A 21 -20.91 -0.72 -30.40
N CYS A 22 -20.88 -1.38 -31.56
CA CYS A 22 -19.67 -1.65 -32.32
C CYS A 22 -19.11 -0.31 -32.83
N GLY A 23 -17.83 -0.02 -32.64
CA GLY A 23 -17.23 1.14 -33.30
C GLY A 23 -15.83 1.53 -32.82
N GLY A 24 -14.81 0.93 -33.43
CA GLY A 24 -13.47 1.53 -33.53
C GLY A 24 -12.51 1.10 -32.43
N GLY A 25 -11.43 0.44 -32.82
CA GLY A 25 -10.40 -0.02 -31.91
C GLY A 25 -9.72 1.15 -31.19
N ASP A 26 -9.64 1.03 -29.89
CA ASP A 26 -8.41 1.27 -29.17
C ASP A 26 -8.38 0.24 -28.02
N SER A 27 -7.19 -0.24 -27.70
CA SER A 27 -7.05 -1.27 -26.67
C SER A 27 -7.27 -0.58 -25.32
N ASP A 28 -8.44 -0.74 -24.72
CA ASP A 28 -8.77 -0.25 -23.38
C ASP A 28 -7.79 -0.88 -22.37
N GLN A 29 -6.64 -0.23 -22.19
CA GLN A 29 -5.78 -0.42 -21.05
C GLN A 29 -6.54 0.20 -19.87
N ALA A 30 -7.13 -0.64 -19.03
CA ALA A 30 -7.83 -0.17 -17.83
C ALA A 30 -6.88 0.76 -17.05
N ASP A 31 -7.26 2.04 -16.92
CA ASP A 31 -6.52 3.02 -16.12
C ASP A 31 -6.45 2.51 -14.68
N VAL A 32 -5.27 2.09 -14.23
CA VAL A 32 -5.02 1.75 -12.83
C VAL A 32 -5.21 3.04 -12.02
N PRO A 33 -6.13 3.08 -11.03
CA PRO A 33 -6.33 4.25 -10.20
C PRO A 33 -5.01 4.66 -9.54
N LYS A 34 -4.62 5.92 -9.71
CA LYS A 34 -3.40 6.45 -9.11
C LYS A 34 -3.67 7.04 -7.74
N ILE A 35 -2.90 6.59 -6.76
CA ILE A 35 -2.95 7.10 -5.38
C ILE A 35 -1.86 8.16 -5.16
N GLU A 36 -2.01 8.94 -4.09
CA GLU A 36 -0.97 9.86 -3.65
C GLU A 36 0.26 9.09 -3.17
N LYS A 37 1.46 9.59 -3.50
CA LYS A 37 2.72 9.01 -2.98
C LYS A 37 2.97 9.49 -1.55
N SER A 38 2.25 8.92 -0.60
CA SER A 38 2.44 9.17 0.82
C SER A 38 2.24 7.88 1.61
N VAL A 39 2.85 7.81 2.79
CA VAL A 39 2.76 6.62 3.66
C VAL A 39 1.30 6.36 4.07
N ASP A 40 0.52 7.41 4.36
CA ASP A 40 -0.88 7.27 4.74
C ASP A 40 -1.80 6.84 3.58
N ALA A 41 -1.54 7.31 2.35
CA ALA A 41 -2.31 6.88 1.18
C ALA A 41 -2.05 5.41 0.83
N VAL A 42 -0.79 4.97 0.93
CA VAL A 42 -0.41 3.56 0.74
C VAL A 42 -1.02 2.69 1.83
N ALA A 43 -0.94 3.09 3.10
CA ALA A 43 -1.57 2.35 4.19
C ALA A 43 -3.08 2.21 4.00
N ALA A 44 -3.76 3.26 3.56
CA ALA A 44 -5.20 3.22 3.29
C ALA A 44 -5.56 2.26 2.14
N GLU A 45 -4.77 2.24 1.07
CA GLU A 45 -4.99 1.32 -0.07
C GLU A 45 -4.74 -0.14 0.29
N LEU A 46 -3.79 -0.40 1.20
CA LEU A 46 -3.48 -1.74 1.72
C LEU A 46 -4.34 -2.15 2.92
N GLU A 47 -5.34 -1.34 3.28
CA GLU A 47 -6.24 -1.55 4.43
C GLU A 47 -5.48 -1.70 5.77
N LEU A 48 -4.30 -1.10 5.89
CA LEU A 48 -3.46 -1.12 7.08
C LEU A 48 -3.97 -0.11 8.12
N SER A 49 -3.85 -0.48 9.39
CA SER A 49 -4.36 0.32 10.51
C SER A 49 -3.32 0.46 11.63
N ASN A 50 -3.73 1.06 12.76
CA ASN A 50 -2.89 1.21 13.96
C ASN A 50 -1.52 1.88 13.67
N LYS A 51 -1.55 3.08 13.06
CA LYS A 51 -0.35 3.87 12.75
C LYS A 51 0.48 4.16 14.00
N GLU A 52 1.77 3.90 13.93
CA GLU A 52 2.78 4.25 14.92
C GLU A 52 3.93 5.03 14.25
N GLU A 53 4.36 6.13 14.88
CA GLU A 53 5.45 6.95 14.37
C GLU A 53 6.80 6.21 14.40
N LYS A 54 7.63 6.44 13.38
CA LYS A 54 8.98 5.88 13.27
C LYS A 54 10.01 6.99 13.17
N ALA A 55 11.23 6.71 13.62
CA ALA A 55 12.38 7.58 13.43
C ALA A 55 12.96 7.40 12.00
N PHE A 56 12.13 7.63 10.98
CA PHE A 56 12.44 7.36 9.57
C PHE A 56 13.63 8.18 9.05
N ASP A 57 13.86 9.37 9.62
CA ASP A 57 15.02 10.21 9.30
C ASP A 57 16.37 9.48 9.55
N MET A 58 16.42 8.56 10.52
CA MET A 58 17.64 7.82 10.85
C MET A 58 18.08 6.86 9.74
N ILE A 59 17.16 6.45 8.87
CA ILE A 59 17.43 5.62 7.70
C ILE A 59 17.38 6.43 6.40
N GLY A 60 17.31 7.77 6.48
CA GLY A 60 17.34 8.65 5.30
C GLY A 60 16.04 8.68 4.50
N ALA A 61 14.94 8.17 5.05
CA ALA A 61 13.60 8.34 4.46
C ALA A 61 13.06 9.75 4.75
N ALA A 62 12.15 10.22 3.90
CA ALA A 62 11.45 11.51 4.05
C ALA A 62 10.16 11.40 4.87
N ASP A 63 9.56 10.21 4.92
CA ASP A 63 8.41 9.88 5.77
C ASP A 63 8.47 8.39 6.13
N GLY A 64 7.83 8.00 7.22
CA GLY A 64 7.72 6.60 7.60
C GLY A 64 6.88 6.33 8.83
N ALA A 65 6.18 5.21 8.81
CA ALA A 65 5.34 4.76 9.91
C ALA A 65 5.22 3.24 9.94
N SER A 66 4.94 2.71 11.14
CA SER A 66 4.56 1.32 11.35
C SER A 66 3.03 1.21 11.39
N TYR A 67 2.50 0.10 10.91
CA TYR A 67 1.09 -0.25 10.89
C TYR A 67 0.94 -1.70 11.33
N ASP A 68 -0.11 -1.96 12.12
CA ASP A 68 -0.49 -3.28 12.64
C ASP A 68 0.64 -4.06 13.34
N GLY A 69 1.70 -3.36 13.75
CA GLY A 69 2.84 -3.87 14.51
C GLY A 69 3.88 -4.65 13.70
N ASN A 70 3.62 -4.96 12.42
CA ASN A 70 4.49 -5.81 11.61
C ASN A 70 4.75 -5.29 10.19
N ILE A 71 4.14 -4.18 9.78
CA ILE A 71 4.38 -3.54 8.49
C ILE A 71 4.93 -2.14 8.73
N GLU A 72 6.11 -1.85 8.20
CA GLU A 72 6.65 -0.50 8.15
C GLU A 72 6.66 0.00 6.71
N LEU A 73 6.21 1.23 6.51
CA LEU A 73 6.22 1.93 5.24
C LEU A 73 7.18 3.11 5.33
N TYR A 74 8.01 3.30 4.30
CA TYR A 74 8.96 4.41 4.22
C TYR A 74 8.95 5.04 2.83
N LEU A 75 8.96 6.36 2.76
CA LEU A 75 9.04 7.11 1.51
C LEU A 75 10.45 7.69 1.34
N TYR A 76 11.08 7.40 0.21
CA TYR A 76 12.30 8.05 -0.24
C TYR A 76 12.02 8.90 -1.47
N GLU A 77 12.35 10.19 -1.40
CA GLU A 77 12.23 11.10 -2.54
C GLU A 77 13.36 10.90 -3.57
N ASP A 78 14.53 10.46 -3.10
CA ASP A 78 15.71 10.20 -3.92
C ASP A 78 16.06 8.69 -3.95
N GLN A 79 15.69 8.04 -5.04
CA GLN A 79 15.99 6.62 -5.31
C GLN A 79 17.47 6.38 -5.66
N ASP A 80 18.25 7.43 -5.90
CA ASP A 80 19.69 7.34 -6.10
C ASP A 80 20.50 7.49 -4.82
N SER A 81 19.84 7.82 -3.69
CA SER A 81 20.50 7.94 -2.39
C SER A 81 21.13 6.61 -1.93
N ASP A 82 22.26 6.71 -1.23
CA ASP A 82 22.93 5.55 -0.64
C ASP A 82 22.01 4.82 0.36
N ALA A 83 21.17 5.56 1.08
CA ALA A 83 20.21 5.02 2.02
C ALA A 83 19.14 4.15 1.33
N TYR A 84 18.52 4.65 0.26
CA TYR A 84 17.55 3.88 -0.53
C TYR A 84 18.19 2.62 -1.12
N LYS A 85 19.40 2.75 -1.69
CA LYS A 85 20.15 1.62 -2.27
C LYS A 85 20.52 0.57 -1.22
N ALA A 86 20.84 0.99 -0.01
CA ALA A 86 21.13 0.07 1.10
C ALA A 86 19.87 -0.70 1.52
N VAL A 87 18.74 -0.04 1.78
CA VAL A 87 17.51 -0.73 2.21
C VAL A 87 16.93 -1.65 1.13
N THR A 88 17.08 -1.31 -0.15
CA THR A 88 16.59 -2.15 -1.27
C THR A 88 17.57 -3.24 -1.70
N GLY A 89 18.82 -3.20 -1.23
CA GLY A 89 19.85 -4.19 -1.50
C GLY A 89 20.09 -5.15 -0.34
N ASP A 90 21.24 -4.99 0.32
CA ASP A 90 21.67 -5.88 1.40
C ASP A 90 21.02 -5.56 2.75
N GLY A 91 20.42 -4.37 2.88
CA GLY A 91 19.84 -3.82 4.10
C GLY A 91 20.68 -2.68 4.70
N TYR A 92 20.04 -1.81 5.46
CA TYR A 92 20.67 -0.72 6.20
C TYR A 92 20.86 -1.12 7.67
N ASP A 93 22.11 -1.25 8.10
CA ASP A 93 22.46 -1.67 9.46
C ASP A 93 22.46 -0.47 10.43
N LEU A 94 21.55 -0.49 11.40
CA LEU A 94 21.45 0.50 12.48
C LEU A 94 22.31 0.13 13.71
N GLY A 95 23.09 -0.96 13.64
CA GLY A 95 23.89 -1.52 14.73
C GLY A 95 23.09 -2.34 15.74
N ILE A 96 21.76 -2.23 15.74
CA ILE A 96 20.83 -2.99 16.58
C ILE A 96 19.88 -3.86 15.76
N THR A 97 19.64 -3.48 14.51
CA THR A 97 18.76 -4.17 13.56
C THR A 97 19.15 -3.79 12.15
N VAL A 98 18.81 -4.63 11.19
CA VAL A 98 18.97 -4.36 9.76
C VAL A 98 17.60 -4.05 9.18
N VAL A 99 17.44 -2.86 8.60
CA VAL A 99 16.23 -2.49 7.86
C VAL A 99 16.41 -2.89 6.41
N LYS A 100 15.59 -3.83 5.94
CA LYS A 100 15.65 -4.34 4.57
C LYS A 100 14.26 -4.36 3.96
N ALA A 101 14.15 -3.83 2.75
CA ALA A 101 12.90 -3.80 2.00
C ALA A 101 12.39 -5.23 1.74
N THR A 102 11.14 -5.46 2.06
CA THR A 102 10.35 -6.60 1.61
C THR A 102 9.84 -6.37 0.19
N ALA A 103 9.41 -5.14 -0.10
CA ALA A 103 9.02 -4.69 -1.43
C ALA A 103 9.35 -3.21 -1.60
N HIS A 104 9.50 -2.76 -2.85
CA HIS A 104 9.72 -1.36 -3.17
C HIS A 104 9.06 -0.98 -4.49
N ASN A 105 8.45 0.21 -4.53
CA ASN A 105 7.75 0.73 -5.70
C ASN A 105 7.89 2.24 -5.73
N ASP A 106 8.61 2.75 -6.74
CA ASP A 106 8.78 4.17 -7.02
C ASP A 106 9.14 5.02 -5.78
N GLY A 107 10.15 4.58 -5.02
CA GLY A 107 10.62 5.25 -3.81
C GLY A 107 9.82 4.94 -2.54
N MET A 108 8.64 4.33 -2.64
CA MET A 108 7.95 3.75 -1.48
C MET A 108 8.55 2.39 -1.16
N ILE A 109 8.80 2.12 0.12
CA ILE A 109 9.34 0.87 0.65
C ILE A 109 8.33 0.26 1.62
N MET A 110 8.15 -1.06 1.55
CA MET A 110 7.50 -1.86 2.58
C MET A 110 8.52 -2.77 3.25
N VAL A 111 8.51 -2.81 4.58
CA VAL A 111 9.31 -3.72 5.41
C VAL A 111 8.36 -4.55 6.28
N TYR A 112 8.45 -5.87 6.19
CA TYR A 112 7.79 -6.79 7.10
C TYR A 112 8.72 -7.12 8.27
N THR A 113 8.25 -6.89 9.50
CA THR A 113 9.01 -7.10 10.74
C THR A 113 8.47 -8.23 11.60
N GLY A 114 7.43 -8.93 11.13
CA GLY A 114 6.86 -10.08 11.83
C GLY A 114 7.70 -11.36 11.69
N ASP A 115 7.30 -12.38 12.44
CA ASP A 115 7.88 -13.72 12.30
C ASP A 115 7.38 -14.37 10.99
N GLY A 116 8.30 -15.01 10.25
CA GLY A 116 7.97 -15.75 9.03
C GLY A 116 7.96 -14.90 7.76
N GLU A 117 7.12 -15.28 6.81
CA GLU A 117 6.98 -14.60 5.50
C GLU A 117 5.78 -13.65 5.51
N PRO A 118 5.85 -12.51 4.81
CA PRO A 118 4.72 -11.60 4.65
C PRO A 118 3.58 -12.27 3.86
N ASP A 119 2.37 -11.73 4.02
CA ASP A 119 1.24 -12.09 3.16
C ASP A 119 1.58 -11.73 1.70
N LYS A 120 1.51 -12.72 0.81
CA LYS A 120 1.81 -12.54 -0.60
C LYS A 120 0.83 -11.58 -1.28
N ASP A 121 -0.45 -11.62 -0.90
CA ASP A 121 -1.46 -10.76 -1.50
C ASP A 121 -1.21 -9.29 -1.12
N LEU A 122 -0.73 -9.04 0.10
CA LEU A 122 -0.31 -7.70 0.54
C LEU A 122 0.89 -7.19 -0.27
N VAL A 123 1.91 -8.03 -0.46
CA VAL A 123 3.09 -7.69 -1.28
C VAL A 123 2.71 -7.43 -2.74
N ASP A 124 1.84 -8.25 -3.31
CA ASP A 124 1.38 -8.08 -4.70
C ASP A 124 0.54 -6.80 -4.86
N GLN A 125 -0.33 -6.49 -3.89
CA GLN A 125 -1.09 -5.23 -3.87
C GLN A 125 -0.15 -4.02 -3.80
N PHE A 126 0.85 -4.04 -2.90
CA PHE A 126 1.85 -2.97 -2.79
C PHE A 126 2.60 -2.73 -4.11
N ASN A 127 3.03 -3.80 -4.79
CA ASN A 127 3.76 -3.70 -6.06
C ASN A 127 2.86 -3.24 -7.22
N ALA A 128 1.55 -3.46 -7.14
CA ALA A 128 0.59 -3.02 -8.14
C ALA A 128 0.19 -1.54 -8.01
N LEU A 129 0.59 -0.85 -6.94
CA LEU A 129 0.27 0.55 -6.72
C LEU A 129 0.83 1.43 -7.85
N ALA A 130 0.02 2.39 -8.28
CA ALA A 130 0.43 3.45 -9.20
C ALA A 130 0.31 4.80 -8.50
N PHE A 131 1.34 5.64 -8.62
CA PHE A 131 1.39 6.94 -7.97
C PHE A 131 1.10 8.09 -8.93
N LYS A 132 0.47 9.17 -8.41
CA LYS A 132 0.23 10.43 -9.13
C LYS A 132 1.16 11.55 -8.67
#